data_AF-A0A5N6VVI6-F1
#
_entry.id   AF-A0A5N6VVI6-F1
#
_cell.length_a   1.000
_cell.length_b   1.000
_cell.length_c   1.000
_cell.angle_alpha   90.00
_cell.angle_beta   90.00
_cell.angle_gamma   90.00
#
_symmetry.space_group_name_H-M   'P 1'
#
loop_
_entity.id
_entity.type
_entity.pdbx_description
1 polymer ?
#
loop_
_entity_poly.entity_id
_entity_poly.type
_entity_poly.pdbx_seq_one_letter_code
_entity_poly.pdbx_strand_id
1 'polypeptide(L)'
;MASQLSASITLRLGETAYYRHQVPEQGDPIGVNQMAAPCTVFTIQGLSTAKHVLSESIERFGRLDDVWSPDFLQNVVLQTPSSQESIRKDAEDILRPYNTSSIYITFVSSGALNEGPYFLKMGRLHPAYRLYPDYAGAFIAPTVPTEDRYCYKTLDAAAYGETYPSSLTVAVPSPLYHSPTVEKPFAGTRVGVKISWTSAGSAQGPHREHIHNCMDPGPRMQSLSRSY
;
A
#
# COMPACT_ATOMS: atom_id res chain seq x y z
N MET A 1 8.38 -10.06 27.52
CA MET A 1 7.70 -8.76 27.76
C MET A 1 7.94 -7.91 26.53
N ALA A 2 6.98 -7.43 25.74
CA ALA A 2 5.54 -7.23 25.89
C ALA A 2 4.70 -8.26 25.09
N SER A 3 3.51 -8.59 25.58
CA SER A 3 2.49 -9.28 24.80
C SER A 3 1.97 -8.32 23.71
N GLN A 4 2.49 -8.43 22.49
CA GLN A 4 1.83 -7.84 21.33
C GLN A 4 0.50 -8.57 21.16
N LEU A 5 -0.59 -7.96 21.64
CA LEU A 5 -1.93 -8.31 21.21
C LEU A 5 -1.98 -8.05 19.70
N SER A 6 -1.83 -9.12 18.92
CA SER A 6 -1.84 -9.07 17.46
C SER A 6 -3.25 -8.70 17.00
N ALA A 7 -3.50 -7.40 16.83
CA ALA A 7 -4.71 -6.96 16.15
C ALA A 7 -4.68 -7.55 14.73
N SER A 8 -5.80 -8.16 14.33
CA SER A 8 -5.95 -8.90 13.07
C SER A 8 -5.20 -8.22 11.93
N ILE A 9 -4.38 -9.00 11.24
CA ILE A 9 -3.61 -8.60 10.05
C ILE A 9 -4.50 -8.60 8.80
N THR A 10 -5.58 -9.38 8.84
CA THR A 10 -6.64 -9.41 7.82
C THR A 10 -7.84 -8.61 8.30
N LEU A 11 -8.29 -7.65 7.50
CA LEU A 11 -9.44 -6.79 7.77
C LEU A 11 -10.43 -6.94 6.61
N ARG A 12 -11.74 -6.83 6.87
CA ARG A 12 -12.77 -6.83 5.81
C ARG A 12 -13.49 -5.49 5.79
N LEU A 13 -13.63 -4.92 4.60
CA LEU A 13 -14.51 -3.79 4.30
C LEU A 13 -15.55 -4.30 3.31
N GLY A 14 -16.80 -4.43 3.79
CA GLY A 14 -17.84 -5.17 3.08
C GLY A 14 -17.38 -6.61 2.77
N GLU A 15 -17.45 -6.99 1.50
CA GLU A 15 -17.05 -8.32 1.03
C GLU A 15 -15.54 -8.45 0.77
N THR A 16 -14.84 -7.33 0.65
CA THR A 16 -13.42 -7.29 0.27
C THR A 16 -12.52 -7.46 1.48
N ALA A 17 -11.57 -8.38 1.37
CA ALA A 17 -10.54 -8.60 2.39
C ALA A 17 -9.26 -7.82 2.06
N TYR A 18 -8.60 -7.33 3.10
CA TYR A 18 -7.36 -6.58 3.04
C TYR A 18 -6.36 -7.11 4.06
N TYR A 19 -5.09 -7.10 3.68
CA TYR A 19 -3.96 -7.23 4.58
C TYR A 19 -3.51 -5.82 5.00
N ARG A 20 -3.50 -5.56 6.31
CA ARG A 20 -2.84 -4.38 6.87
C ARG A 20 -1.34 -4.62 6.86
N HIS A 21 -0.59 -3.85 6.10
CA HIS A 21 0.86 -3.98 6.11
C HIS A 21 1.42 -3.71 7.52
N GLN A 22 2.27 -4.58 8.06
CA GLN A 22 2.72 -4.45 9.45
C GLN A 22 3.74 -3.33 9.64
N VAL A 23 4.41 -2.89 8.57
CA VAL A 23 5.30 -1.73 8.58
C VAL A 23 4.46 -0.47 8.38
N PRO A 24 4.38 0.43 9.38
CA PRO A 24 3.68 1.70 9.22
C PRO A 24 4.51 2.68 8.38
N GLU A 25 3.83 3.65 7.77
CA GLU A 25 4.50 4.81 7.19
C GLU A 25 5.22 5.63 8.27
N GLN A 26 6.35 6.23 7.89
CA GLN A 26 7.06 7.16 8.76
C GLN A 26 6.31 8.49 8.80
N GLY A 27 6.13 9.03 10.00
CA GLY A 27 5.44 10.31 10.20
C GLY A 27 5.01 10.51 11.65
N ASP A 28 4.43 11.68 11.92
CA ASP A 28 3.87 11.99 13.22
C ASP A 28 2.60 11.16 13.49
N PRO A 29 2.34 10.76 14.75
CA PRO A 29 1.12 10.03 15.08
C PRO A 29 -0.14 10.84 14.78
N ILE A 30 -1.14 10.21 14.14
CA ILE A 30 -2.41 10.83 13.73
C ILE A 30 -3.57 10.26 14.54
N GLY A 31 -4.14 11.07 15.42
CA GLY A 31 -5.17 10.58 16.35
C GLY A 31 -4.59 9.58 17.36
N VAL A 32 -5.32 9.32 18.44
CA VAL A 32 -4.90 8.39 19.50
C VAL A 32 -5.99 7.34 19.74
N ASN A 33 -5.56 6.14 20.14
CA ASN A 33 -6.42 5.05 20.64
C ASN A 33 -7.44 4.44 19.67
N GLN A 34 -7.12 4.39 18.38
CA GLN A 34 -8.02 3.77 17.39
C GLN A 34 -7.66 2.30 17.15
N MET A 35 -8.70 1.45 17.16
CA MET A 35 -8.66 0.16 16.49
C MET A 35 -8.38 0.37 15.00
N ALA A 36 -7.85 -0.65 14.31
CA ALA A 36 -7.51 -0.53 12.90
C ALA A 36 -8.76 -0.12 12.09
N ALA A 37 -8.78 1.12 11.61
CA ALA A 37 -9.90 1.74 10.91
C ALA A 37 -9.47 2.17 9.50
N PRO A 38 -10.34 2.03 8.50
CA PRO A 38 -10.03 2.42 7.13
C PRO A 38 -9.88 3.94 7.03
N CYS A 39 -8.87 4.37 6.28
CA CYS A 39 -8.47 5.76 6.17
C CYS A 39 -7.98 6.09 4.75
N THR A 40 -8.18 7.32 4.28
CA THR A 40 -7.58 7.80 3.02
C THR A 40 -6.70 9.01 3.29
N VAL A 41 -5.50 9.01 2.71
CA VAL A 41 -4.58 10.14 2.73
C VAL A 41 -4.71 10.93 1.42
N PHE A 42 -4.87 12.25 1.53
CA PHE A 42 -4.85 13.19 0.41
C PHE A 42 -3.80 14.27 0.64
N THR A 43 -3.19 14.75 -0.44
CA THR A 43 -2.25 15.86 -0.40
C THR A 43 -2.82 17.07 -1.13
N ILE A 44 -2.94 18.20 -0.43
CA ILE A 44 -3.31 19.50 -0.99
C ILE A 44 -2.01 20.27 -1.26
N GLN A 45 -1.73 20.56 -2.53
CA GLN A 45 -0.55 21.32 -2.94
C GLN A 45 -0.92 22.68 -3.54
N GLY A 46 -0.02 23.65 -3.35
CA GLY A 46 -0.12 24.96 -4.00
C GLY A 46 -1.31 25.79 -3.54
N LEU A 47 -2.03 26.37 -4.51
CA LEU A 47 -3.19 27.25 -4.29
C LEU A 47 -4.53 26.52 -4.45
N SER A 48 -4.51 25.19 -4.63
CA SER A 48 -5.72 24.40 -4.83
C SER A 48 -6.57 24.35 -3.56
N THR A 49 -7.89 24.45 -3.72
CA THR A 49 -8.82 24.31 -2.58
C THR A 49 -8.98 22.85 -2.20
N ALA A 50 -9.23 22.57 -0.91
CA ALA A 50 -9.51 21.22 -0.44
C ALA A 50 -10.71 20.61 -1.17
N LYS A 51 -11.71 21.44 -1.49
CA LYS A 51 -12.88 21.04 -2.25
C LYS A 51 -12.51 20.45 -3.62
N HIS A 52 -11.66 21.14 -4.38
CA HIS A 52 -11.24 20.69 -5.70
C HIS A 52 -10.42 19.40 -5.60
N VAL A 53 -9.39 19.40 -4.75
CA VAL A 53 -8.47 18.27 -4.57
C VAL A 53 -9.22 17.00 -4.15
N LEU A 54 -10.13 17.10 -3.17
CA LEU A 54 -10.87 15.94 -2.69
C LEU A 54 -11.82 15.39 -3.76
N SER A 55 -12.57 16.26 -4.43
CA SER A 55 -13.52 15.82 -5.47
C SER A 55 -12.80 15.10 -6.61
N GLU A 56 -11.72 15.69 -7.11
CA GLU A 56 -10.91 15.12 -8.20
C GLU A 56 -10.21 13.82 -7.76
N SER A 57 -9.59 13.80 -6.58
CA SER A 57 -8.88 12.61 -6.10
C SER A 57 -9.82 11.45 -5.78
N ILE A 58 -11.01 11.70 -5.22
CA ILE A 58 -12.01 10.64 -4.97
C ILE A 58 -12.45 9.98 -6.30
N GLU A 59 -12.75 10.79 -7.32
CA GLU A 59 -13.11 10.27 -8.64
C GLU A 59 -11.93 9.51 -9.28
N ARG A 60 -10.73 10.10 -9.23
CA ARG A 60 -9.52 9.50 -9.77
C ARG A 60 -9.17 8.17 -9.09
N PHE A 61 -9.24 8.10 -7.76
CA PHE A 61 -8.98 6.88 -7.01
C PHE A 61 -9.99 5.79 -7.36
N GLY A 62 -11.28 6.11 -7.39
CA GLY A 62 -12.32 5.15 -7.77
C GLY A 62 -12.16 4.60 -9.20
N ARG A 63 -11.49 5.34 -10.09
CA ARG A 63 -11.23 4.90 -11.47
C ARG A 63 -9.91 4.11 -11.62
N LEU A 64 -8.88 4.47 -10.88
CA LEU A 64 -7.51 3.99 -11.12
C LEU A 64 -7.05 2.93 -10.12
N ASP A 65 -7.68 2.85 -8.94
CA ASP A 65 -7.23 1.99 -7.86
C ASP A 65 -8.32 0.98 -7.47
N ASP A 66 -8.05 -0.29 -7.74
CA ASP A 66 -8.89 -1.42 -7.37
C ASP A 66 -8.74 -1.85 -5.90
N VAL A 67 -7.79 -1.28 -5.16
CA VAL A 67 -7.62 -1.45 -3.71
C VAL A 67 -8.43 -0.41 -2.95
N TRP A 68 -8.54 0.80 -3.49
CA TRP A 68 -9.30 1.87 -2.86
C TRP A 68 -10.81 1.71 -3.11
N SER A 69 -11.61 2.12 -2.13
CA SER A 69 -13.06 2.22 -2.23
C SER A 69 -13.55 3.34 -1.30
N PRO A 70 -14.79 3.85 -1.49
CA PRO A 70 -15.35 4.86 -0.61
C PRO A 70 -15.38 4.48 0.88
N ASP A 71 -15.31 3.19 1.23
CA ASP A 71 -15.21 2.73 2.62
C ASP A 71 -13.95 3.25 3.33
N PHE A 72 -12.89 3.57 2.57
CA PHE A 72 -11.68 4.23 3.10
C PHE A 72 -11.87 5.71 3.45
N LEU A 73 -13.03 6.30 3.16
CA LEU A 73 -13.34 7.68 3.54
C LEU A 73 -13.90 7.80 4.96
N GLN A 74 -13.99 6.71 5.73
CA GLN A 74 -14.40 6.78 7.13
C GLN A 74 -13.48 7.69 7.96
N ASN A 75 -12.17 7.67 7.69
CA ASN A 75 -11.19 8.57 8.28
C ASN A 75 -10.37 9.21 7.17
N VAL A 76 -10.12 10.52 7.26
CA VAL A 76 -9.38 11.24 6.22
C VAL A 76 -8.20 11.97 6.82
N VAL A 77 -7.04 11.85 6.18
CA VAL A 77 -5.83 12.62 6.50
C VAL A 77 -5.57 13.58 5.35
N LEU A 78 -5.54 14.88 5.65
CA LEU A 78 -5.24 15.94 4.69
C LEU A 78 -3.86 16.48 4.99
N GLN A 79 -2.94 16.31 4.06
CA GLN A 79 -1.61 16.91 4.10
C GLN A 79 -1.67 18.27 3.39
N THR A 80 -1.31 19.34 4.07
CA THR A 80 -1.37 20.71 3.50
C THR A 80 -0.18 21.58 3.95
N PRO A 81 0.33 22.48 3.10
CA PRO A 81 1.33 23.48 3.48
C PRO A 81 0.72 24.76 4.09
N SER A 82 -0.61 24.89 4.20
CA SER A 82 -1.30 26.14 4.57
C SER A 82 -2.33 25.98 5.69
N SER A 83 -2.89 27.11 6.15
CA SER A 83 -3.71 27.21 7.37
C SER A 83 -5.01 26.39 7.30
N GLN A 84 -5.49 25.97 8.48
CA GLN A 84 -6.42 24.84 8.61
C GLN A 84 -7.92 25.14 8.48
N GLU A 85 -8.38 26.37 8.75
CA GLU A 85 -9.81 26.64 8.96
C GLU A 85 -10.66 26.47 7.68
N SER A 86 -10.23 27.05 6.56
CA SER A 86 -10.95 26.93 5.27
C SER A 86 -10.88 25.52 4.70
N ILE A 87 -9.72 24.86 4.85
CA ILE A 87 -9.48 23.48 4.41
C ILE A 87 -10.44 22.53 5.10
N ARG A 88 -10.61 22.67 6.41
CA ARG A 88 -11.48 21.79 7.19
C ARG A 88 -12.93 21.88 6.73
N LYS A 89 -13.45 23.10 6.58
CA LYS A 89 -14.83 23.33 6.17
C LYS A 89 -15.12 22.77 4.77
N ASP A 90 -14.23 23.05 3.82
CA ASP A 90 -14.32 22.52 2.45
C ASP A 90 -14.30 20.98 2.44
N ALA A 91 -13.46 20.37 3.29
CA ALA A 91 -13.38 18.92 3.41
C ALA A 91 -14.64 18.31 4.03
N GLU A 92 -15.16 18.90 5.11
CA GLU A 92 -16.41 18.46 5.75
C GLU A 92 -17.58 18.48 4.76
N ASP A 93 -17.69 19.53 3.92
CA ASP A 93 -18.73 19.64 2.91
C ASP A 93 -18.64 18.55 1.83
N ILE A 94 -17.45 18.24 1.33
CA ILE A 94 -17.24 17.19 0.30
C ILE A 94 -17.37 15.78 0.87
N LEU A 95 -16.96 15.57 2.12
CA LEU A 95 -16.91 14.26 2.75
C LEU A 95 -18.21 13.85 3.43
N ARG A 96 -19.13 14.80 3.65
CA ARG A 96 -20.45 14.57 4.26
C ARG A 96 -21.23 13.38 3.65
N PRO A 97 -21.29 13.18 2.32
CA PRO A 97 -22.02 12.05 1.74
C PRO A 97 -21.45 10.67 2.09
N TYR A 98 -20.18 10.61 2.52
CA TYR A 98 -19.45 9.38 2.80
C TYR A 98 -19.46 8.99 4.29
N ASN A 99 -20.19 9.73 5.14
CA ASN A 99 -20.26 9.51 6.58
C ASN A 99 -18.86 9.48 7.26
N THR A 100 -17.95 10.35 6.81
CA THR A 100 -16.61 10.48 7.39
C THR A 100 -16.71 10.82 8.89
N SER A 101 -16.09 9.97 9.71
CA SER A 101 -16.09 10.08 11.17
C SER A 101 -15.04 11.05 11.70
N SER A 102 -13.90 11.17 11.00
CA SER A 102 -12.80 12.02 11.45
C SER A 102 -11.99 12.55 10.27
N ILE A 103 -11.62 13.82 10.37
CA ILE A 103 -10.72 14.51 9.44
C ILE A 103 -9.52 15.00 10.25
N TYR A 104 -8.34 14.55 9.87
CA TYR A 104 -7.06 14.95 10.45
C TYR A 104 -6.34 15.83 9.45
N ILE A 105 -5.79 16.96 9.90
CA ILE A 105 -5.00 17.86 9.07
C ILE A 105 -3.57 17.84 9.58
N THR A 106 -2.64 17.49 8.71
CA THR A 106 -1.21 17.46 8.99
C THR A 106 -0.47 18.39 8.05
N PHE A 107 0.67 18.90 8.50
CA PHE A 107 1.52 19.76 7.70
C PHE A 107 2.44 18.92 6.82
N VAL A 108 2.65 19.32 5.57
CA VAL A 108 3.64 18.66 4.71
C VAL A 108 5.05 19.00 5.22
N SER A 109 5.65 18.11 6.01
CA SER A 109 7.07 18.16 6.38
C SER A 109 7.92 17.29 5.43
N SER A 110 9.24 17.26 5.62
CA SER A 110 10.16 16.50 4.77
C SER A 110 9.84 15.00 4.80
N GLY A 111 9.17 14.52 3.77
CA GLY A 111 8.68 13.13 3.66
C GLY A 111 7.17 13.08 3.67
N ALA A 112 6.53 13.67 2.65
CA ALA A 112 5.09 13.55 2.47
C ALA A 112 4.71 12.07 2.33
N LEU A 113 3.71 11.65 3.11
CA LEU A 113 3.04 10.36 2.91
C LEU A 113 2.50 10.28 1.48
N ASN A 114 2.49 9.07 0.92
CA ASN A 114 1.84 8.86 -0.36
C ASN A 114 0.32 8.94 -0.19
N GLU A 115 -0.37 9.37 -1.24
CA GLU A 115 -1.83 9.36 -1.23
C GLU A 115 -2.36 7.93 -1.37
N GLY A 116 -3.59 7.71 -0.89
CA GLY A 116 -4.31 6.46 -1.12
C GLY A 116 -4.92 5.85 0.14
N PRO A 117 -5.36 4.57 0.07
CA PRO A 117 -6.02 3.88 1.18
C PRO A 117 -5.01 3.46 2.24
N TYR A 118 -5.38 3.51 3.52
CA TYR A 118 -4.56 3.07 4.66
C TYR A 118 -5.46 2.48 5.74
N PHE A 119 -4.87 1.77 6.68
CA PHE A 119 -5.49 1.49 7.97
C PHE A 119 -4.81 2.32 9.06
N LEU A 120 -5.59 3.16 9.73
CA LEU A 120 -5.14 3.91 10.89
C LEU A 120 -5.26 3.04 12.13
N LYS A 121 -4.13 2.75 12.78
CA LYS A 121 -4.06 1.93 14.00
C LYS A 121 -3.12 2.58 15.00
N MET A 122 -3.60 2.86 16.21
CA MET A 122 -2.78 3.44 17.28
C MET A 122 -1.96 4.67 16.82
N GLY A 123 -2.59 5.54 16.02
CA GLY A 123 -1.96 6.74 15.50
C GLY A 123 -1.00 6.53 14.31
N ARG A 124 -0.82 5.30 13.84
CA ARG A 124 0.07 4.99 12.72
C ARG A 124 -0.73 4.58 11.49
N LEU A 125 -0.32 5.08 10.33
CA LEU A 125 -0.89 4.70 9.04
C LEU A 125 -0.16 3.46 8.51
N HIS A 126 -0.94 2.42 8.22
CA HIS A 126 -0.46 1.18 7.65
C HIS A 126 -1.00 1.02 6.24
N PRO A 127 -0.15 0.84 5.21
CA PRO A 127 -0.62 0.61 3.85
C PRO A 127 -1.65 -0.52 3.77
N ALA A 128 -2.71 -0.29 3.01
CA ALA A 128 -3.78 -1.26 2.78
C ALA A 128 -3.47 -2.08 1.53
N TYR A 129 -3.32 -3.40 1.68
CA TYR A 129 -3.09 -4.30 0.56
C TYR A 129 -4.36 -5.12 0.36
N ARG A 130 -4.98 -5.07 -0.83
CA ARG A 130 -6.15 -5.91 -1.11
C ARG A 130 -5.72 -7.36 -1.21
N LEU A 131 -6.48 -8.27 -0.60
CA LEU A 131 -6.28 -9.70 -0.75
C LEU A 131 -7.09 -10.19 -1.94
N TYR A 132 -6.40 -10.86 -2.86
CA TYR A 132 -6.99 -11.55 -4.01
C TYR A 132 -6.78 -13.05 -3.86
N PRO A 133 -7.82 -13.87 -4.05
CA PRO A 133 -7.61 -15.31 -4.20
C PRO A 133 -6.84 -15.60 -5.50
N ASP A 134 -5.88 -16.51 -5.41
CA ASP A 134 -5.14 -17.04 -6.55
C ASP A 134 -5.97 -18.12 -7.25
N TYR A 135 -6.85 -17.68 -8.15
CA TYR A 135 -7.71 -18.58 -8.91
C TYR A 135 -6.94 -19.54 -9.82
N ALA A 136 -5.76 -19.15 -10.27
CA ALA A 136 -4.97 -19.92 -11.23
C ALA A 136 -3.97 -20.86 -10.55
N GLY A 137 -3.80 -20.79 -9.23
CA GLY A 137 -2.76 -21.52 -8.51
C GLY A 137 -1.36 -21.18 -9.00
N ALA A 138 -1.15 -19.93 -9.45
CA ALA A 138 0.11 -19.47 -10.01
C ALA A 138 1.19 -19.25 -8.94
N PHE A 139 0.80 -19.04 -7.69
CA PHE A 139 1.71 -18.75 -6.58
C PHE A 139 1.91 -19.99 -5.71
N ILE A 140 3.16 -20.25 -5.33
CA ILE A 140 3.52 -21.31 -4.37
C ILE A 140 3.68 -20.73 -2.96
N ALA A 141 4.19 -19.50 -2.87
CA ALA A 141 4.36 -18.77 -1.62
C ALA A 141 4.19 -17.26 -1.88
N PRO A 142 3.01 -16.67 -1.61
CA PRO A 142 2.83 -15.23 -1.67
C PRO A 142 3.72 -14.55 -0.62
N THR A 143 4.32 -13.42 -0.96
CA THR A 143 5.22 -12.66 -0.09
C THR A 143 4.82 -11.20 0.02
N VAL A 144 5.26 -10.56 1.09
CA VAL A 144 5.12 -9.11 1.33
C VAL A 144 6.44 -8.52 1.80
N PRO A 145 6.70 -7.22 1.54
CA PRO A 145 7.89 -6.55 2.05
C PRO A 145 7.99 -6.60 3.58
N THR A 146 9.21 -6.50 4.11
CA THR A 146 9.46 -6.24 5.54
C THR A 146 9.86 -4.79 5.75
N GLU A 147 10.32 -4.44 6.95
CA GLU A 147 10.86 -3.10 7.25
C GLU A 147 12.11 -2.79 6.41
N ASP A 148 12.87 -3.82 6.04
CA ASP A 148 13.93 -3.69 5.05
C ASP A 148 13.32 -3.79 3.65
N ARG A 149 13.44 -2.70 2.88
CA ARG A 149 12.91 -2.56 1.52
C ARG A 149 13.40 -3.64 0.54
N TYR A 150 14.47 -4.33 0.87
CA TYR A 150 15.03 -5.40 0.05
C TYR A 150 14.60 -6.79 0.50
N CYS A 151 14.02 -6.90 1.69
CA CYS A 151 13.64 -8.15 2.29
C CYS A 151 12.13 -8.39 2.21
N TYR A 152 11.78 -9.65 2.01
CA TYR A 152 10.40 -10.12 1.93
C TYR A 152 10.16 -11.22 2.95
N LYS A 153 8.90 -11.37 3.39
CA LYS A 153 8.46 -12.51 4.17
C LYS A 153 7.27 -13.16 3.49
N THR A 154 7.02 -14.43 3.79
CA THR A 154 5.78 -15.11 3.39
C THR A 154 4.59 -14.34 3.96
N LEU A 155 3.56 -14.16 3.13
CA LEU A 155 2.30 -13.58 3.56
C LEU A 155 1.62 -14.53 4.55
N ASP A 156 1.43 -14.02 5.77
CA ASP A 156 0.81 -14.71 6.89
C ASP A 156 -0.70 -14.46 6.98
N ALA A 157 -1.33 -14.11 5.86
CA ALA A 157 -2.76 -13.80 5.76
C ALA A 157 -3.46 -14.71 4.75
N ALA A 158 -4.68 -15.12 5.09
CA ALA A 158 -5.59 -15.83 4.21
C ALA A 158 -6.96 -15.14 4.21
N ALA A 159 -7.68 -15.23 3.11
CA ALA A 159 -9.04 -14.76 2.95
C ALA A 159 -9.80 -15.65 1.96
N TYR A 160 -11.13 -15.58 1.98
CA TYR A 160 -12.02 -16.29 1.06
C TYR A 160 -11.96 -17.82 1.11
N GLY A 161 -11.47 -18.43 2.20
CA GLY A 161 -11.43 -19.89 2.34
C GLY A 161 -12.80 -20.57 2.30
N GLU A 162 -13.88 -19.84 2.55
CA GLU A 162 -15.26 -20.33 2.42
C GLU A 162 -15.67 -20.52 0.94
N THR A 163 -15.16 -19.68 0.05
CA THR A 163 -15.50 -19.68 -1.39
C THR A 163 -14.43 -20.37 -2.23
N TYR A 164 -13.16 -20.26 -1.83
CA TYR A 164 -11.99 -20.79 -2.53
C TYR A 164 -11.07 -21.54 -1.55
N PRO A 165 -11.49 -22.70 -1.03
CA PRO A 165 -10.83 -23.39 0.08
C PRO A 165 -9.39 -23.85 -0.20
N SER A 166 -9.03 -24.03 -1.48
CA SER A 166 -7.70 -24.44 -1.91
C SER A 166 -6.85 -23.31 -2.51
N SER A 167 -7.39 -22.10 -2.62
CA SER A 167 -6.66 -20.97 -3.21
C SER A 167 -5.82 -20.26 -2.17
N LEU A 168 -4.55 -19.99 -2.50
CA LEU A 168 -3.75 -19.03 -1.75
C LEU A 168 -4.32 -17.61 -1.95
N THR A 169 -3.92 -16.68 -1.10
CA THR A 169 -4.22 -15.26 -1.31
C THR A 169 -2.95 -14.47 -1.60
N VAL A 170 -3.07 -13.47 -2.46
CA VAL A 170 -2.00 -12.54 -2.79
C VAL A 170 -2.38 -11.17 -2.25
N ALA A 171 -1.47 -10.55 -1.50
CA ALA A 171 -1.63 -9.20 -1.00
C ALA A 171 -1.07 -8.20 -2.02
N VAL A 172 -1.93 -7.31 -2.49
CA VAL A 172 -1.62 -6.40 -3.58
C VAL A 172 -1.75 -4.95 -3.09
N PRO A 173 -0.67 -4.13 -3.16
CA PRO A 173 -0.71 -2.74 -2.72
C PRO A 173 -1.51 -1.87 -3.68
N SER A 174 -2.01 -0.74 -3.17
CA SER A 174 -2.53 0.33 -4.01
C SER A 174 -1.45 0.82 -5.00
N PRO A 175 -1.79 1.03 -6.28
CA PRO A 175 -0.88 1.66 -7.23
C PRO A 175 -0.64 3.14 -6.89
N LEU A 176 -1.50 3.78 -6.09
CA LEU A 176 -1.41 5.20 -5.74
C LEU A 176 -0.18 5.54 -4.89
N TYR A 177 0.38 4.55 -4.19
CA TYR A 177 1.63 4.73 -3.43
C TYR A 177 2.85 4.99 -4.31
N HIS A 178 2.71 4.84 -5.63
CA HIS A 178 3.81 4.87 -6.55
C HIS A 178 3.44 5.67 -7.80
N SER A 179 4.15 6.76 -8.03
CA SER A 179 4.01 7.55 -9.25
C SER A 179 5.10 7.16 -10.24
N PRO A 180 4.76 6.79 -11.49
CA PRO A 180 5.73 6.60 -12.56
C PRO A 180 6.61 7.86 -12.73
N THR A 181 7.92 7.66 -12.78
CA THR A 181 8.88 8.71 -13.15
C THR A 181 9.69 8.29 -14.37
N VAL A 182 10.46 9.20 -14.96
CA VAL A 182 11.35 8.87 -16.09
C VAL A 182 12.34 7.76 -15.69
N GLU A 183 12.82 7.78 -14.46
CA GLU A 183 13.76 6.79 -13.90
C GLU A 183 13.04 5.50 -13.47
N LYS A 184 11.74 5.58 -13.13
CA LYS A 184 10.93 4.45 -12.68
C LYS A 184 9.59 4.41 -13.44
N PRO A 185 9.61 4.11 -14.75
CA PRO A 185 8.42 4.19 -15.59
C PRO A 185 7.35 3.14 -15.22
N PHE A 186 7.75 2.07 -14.54
CA PHE A 186 6.87 0.99 -14.10
C PHE A 186 6.49 1.07 -12.61
N ALA A 187 6.76 2.19 -11.94
CA ALA A 187 6.34 2.37 -10.55
C ALA A 187 4.82 2.20 -10.43
N GLY A 188 4.36 1.36 -9.49
CA GLY A 188 2.95 1.02 -9.32
C GLY A 188 2.40 -0.02 -10.30
N THR A 189 3.18 -0.48 -11.29
CA THR A 189 2.77 -1.54 -12.20
C THR A 189 2.88 -2.91 -11.53
N ARG A 190 1.83 -3.72 -11.64
CA ARG A 190 1.80 -5.09 -11.14
C ARG A 190 2.16 -6.04 -12.29
N VAL A 191 3.24 -6.81 -12.11
CA VAL A 191 3.75 -7.72 -13.14
C VAL A 191 3.83 -9.15 -12.62
N GLY A 192 3.33 -10.08 -13.43
CA GLY A 192 3.60 -11.51 -13.24
C GLY A 192 4.89 -11.88 -13.98
N VAL A 193 5.91 -12.33 -13.26
CA VAL A 193 7.16 -12.81 -13.88
C VAL A 193 7.12 -14.32 -13.99
N LYS A 194 6.98 -14.82 -15.23
CA LYS A 194 7.12 -16.25 -15.49
C LYS A 194 8.60 -16.62 -15.50
N ILE A 195 9.02 -17.47 -14.56
CA ILE A 195 10.35 -18.09 -14.63
C ILE A 195 10.24 -19.29 -15.59
N SER A 196 10.63 -19.10 -16.84
CA SER A 196 10.83 -20.21 -17.77
C SER A 196 12.28 -20.67 -17.70
N TRP A 197 12.52 -21.91 -17.25
CA TRP A 197 13.83 -22.54 -17.39
C TRP A 197 14.01 -22.96 -18.85
N THR A 198 14.82 -22.21 -19.61
CA THR A 198 15.39 -22.73 -20.87
C THR A 198 16.53 -23.67 -20.52
N SER A 199 16.32 -24.96 -20.71
CA SER A 199 17.38 -25.98 -20.60
C SER A 199 18.34 -25.86 -21.79
N ALA A 200 19.31 -24.96 -21.70
CA ALA A 200 20.50 -25.02 -22.53
C ALA A 200 21.56 -25.85 -21.76
N GLY A 201 21.67 -27.13 -22.11
CA GLY A 201 22.87 -27.96 -21.94
C GLY A 201 23.40 -28.17 -20.51
N SER A 202 23.06 -29.32 -19.93
CA SER A 202 23.92 -30.18 -19.10
C SER A 202 25.07 -29.53 -18.31
N ALA A 203 24.83 -29.21 -17.04
CA ALA A 203 25.81 -29.44 -15.96
C ALA A 203 25.07 -29.55 -14.60
N GLN A 204 25.36 -30.62 -13.88
CA GLN A 204 24.78 -31.01 -12.59
C GLN A 204 25.17 -30.06 -11.44
N GLY A 205 24.32 -30.03 -10.39
CA GLY A 205 24.28 -29.07 -9.27
C GLY A 205 25.42 -29.13 -8.23
N PRO A 206 25.27 -28.58 -7.00
CA PRO A 206 24.15 -28.90 -6.10
C PRO A 206 23.52 -27.72 -5.31
N HIS A 207 22.34 -28.01 -4.74
CA HIS A 207 21.73 -27.44 -3.53
C HIS A 207 21.93 -25.95 -3.19
N ARG A 208 20.83 -25.18 -3.28
CA ARG A 208 20.63 -23.97 -2.47
C ARG A 208 19.23 -23.97 -1.85
N GLU A 209 19.09 -24.63 -0.71
CA GLU A 209 18.23 -24.10 0.35
C GLU A 209 18.86 -22.76 0.76
N HIS A 210 18.06 -21.74 1.09
CA HIS A 210 18.42 -20.31 1.22
C HIS A 210 18.26 -19.52 -0.08
N ILE A 211 17.02 -19.46 -0.57
CA ILE A 211 16.54 -18.21 -1.17
C ILE A 211 16.63 -17.18 -0.05
N HIS A 212 17.66 -16.35 -0.05
CA HIS A 212 17.68 -15.19 0.84
C HIS A 212 16.52 -14.32 0.38
N ASN A 213 15.52 -14.14 1.23
CA ASN A 213 14.38 -13.26 0.93
C ASN A 213 14.79 -11.78 0.83
N CYS A 214 16.07 -11.47 1.03
CA CYS A 214 16.66 -10.16 0.89
C CYS A 214 17.43 -10.10 -0.43
N MET A 215 17.01 -9.19 -1.31
CA MET A 215 17.75 -8.82 -2.51
C MET A 215 19.00 -8.04 -2.12
N ASP A 216 20.18 -8.41 -2.63
CA ASP A 216 21.38 -7.59 -2.45
C ASP A 216 21.16 -6.24 -3.19
N PRO A 217 21.35 -5.07 -2.57
CA PRO A 217 21.33 -3.79 -3.27
C PRO A 217 22.51 -3.76 -4.23
N GLY A 218 22.32 -4.31 -5.44
CA GLY A 218 23.37 -4.48 -6.43
C GLY A 218 24.17 -3.19 -6.66
N PRO A 219 25.46 -3.30 -7.03
CA PRO A 219 26.33 -2.15 -7.19
C PRO A 219 25.75 -1.18 -8.22
N ARG A 220 25.83 0.12 -7.92
CA ARG A 220 25.42 1.21 -8.83
C ARG A 220 25.96 0.91 -10.22
N MET A 221 25.06 0.94 -11.20
CA MET A 221 25.36 0.84 -12.62
C MET A 221 26.44 1.88 -12.98
N GLN A 222 27.70 1.45 -13.04
CA GLN A 222 28.74 2.22 -13.73
C GLN A 222 28.51 1.97 -15.21
N SER A 223 28.30 3.06 -15.94
CA SER A 223 28.16 3.07 -17.40
C SER A 223 29.40 2.42 -18.03
N LEU A 224 29.26 1.20 -18.55
CA LEU A 224 30.20 0.66 -19.51
C LEU A 224 29.82 1.23 -20.88
N SER A 225 30.32 2.43 -21.18
CA SER A 225 30.42 2.89 -22.56
C SER A 225 31.51 2.08 -23.25
N ARG A 226 31.11 1.08 -24.04
CA ARG A 226 31.95 0.58 -25.13
C ARG A 226 31.71 1.49 -26.33
N SER A 227 32.69 2.32 -26.64
CA SER A 227 32.85 2.91 -27.96
C SER A 227 33.75 1.97 -28.77
N TYR A 228 33.28 1.65 -29.99
CA TYR A 228 33.93 0.97 -31.13
C TYR A 228 35.25 0.24 -30.91
#